data_AF-A0A7X4FHE7-F1
#
_entry.id   AF-A0A7X4FHE7-F1
#
_cell.length_a   1.000
_cell.length_b   1.000
_cell.length_c   1.000
_cell.angle_alpha   90.00
_cell.angle_beta   90.00
_cell.angle_gamma   90.00
#
_symmetry.space_group_name_H-M   'P 1'
#
loop_
_entity.id
_entity.type
_entity.pdbx_description
1 polymer ?
#
loop_
_entity_poly.entity_id
_entity_poly.type
_entity_poly.pdbx_seq_one_letter_code
_entity_poly.pdbx_strand_id
1 'polypeptide(L)'
;MNAETKKQFKRVRRTVWDAVEELTQGRKDFEFSPKDVELHIAEKEPMFKLSNVSAQLIADCVNHPSRHHHIGNQDLYWWEGRGRYRLYDREKDSTLAPGD
;
A
#
# COMPACT_ATOMS: atom_id res chain seq x y z
N MET A 1 -13.69 20.90 1.36
CA MET A 1 -13.17 19.63 1.92
C MET A 1 -12.60 19.91 3.32
N ASN A 2 -13.17 19.32 4.37
CA ASN A 2 -12.91 19.69 5.78
C ASN A 2 -11.62 19.08 6.35
N ALA A 3 -10.97 19.81 7.27
CA ALA A 3 -9.68 19.46 7.88
C ALA A 3 -9.71 18.15 8.70
N GLU A 4 -10.86 17.76 9.23
CA GLU A 4 -11.04 16.51 10.00
C GLU A 4 -10.89 15.27 9.11
N THR A 5 -11.44 15.33 7.90
CA THR A 5 -11.24 14.28 6.88
C THR A 5 -9.76 14.09 6.53
N LYS A 6 -8.97 15.18 6.43
CA LYS A 6 -7.51 15.09 6.17
C LYS A 6 -6.75 14.37 7.30
N LYS A 7 -7.18 14.50 8.55
CA LYS A 7 -6.53 13.86 9.71
C LYS A 7 -6.77 12.35 9.74
N GLN A 8 -7.98 11.91 9.36
CA GLN A 8 -8.35 10.50 9.32
C GLN A 8 -7.67 9.74 8.17
N PHE A 9 -7.58 10.34 6.98
CA PHE A 9 -6.85 9.77 5.84
C PHE A 9 -5.34 9.63 6.11
N LYS A 10 -4.73 10.59 6.81
CA LYS A 10 -3.33 10.47 7.25
C LYS A 10 -3.11 9.32 8.22
N ARG A 11 -4.11 8.96 9.03
CA ARG A 11 -4.03 7.85 9.98
C ARG A 11 -4.07 6.51 9.26
N VAL A 12 -5.05 6.30 8.38
CA VAL A 12 -5.19 5.05 7.59
C VAL A 12 -3.91 4.75 6.82
N ARG A 13 -3.43 5.71 6.04
CA ARG A 13 -2.22 5.56 5.25
C ARG A 13 -1.00 5.22 6.10
N ARG A 14 -0.84 5.92 7.23
CA ARG A 14 0.30 5.70 8.12
C ARG A 14 0.23 4.34 8.81
N THR A 15 -0.94 3.93 9.28
CA THR A 15 -1.13 2.61 9.89
C THR A 15 -0.86 1.48 8.90
N VAL A 16 -1.30 1.61 7.65
CA VAL A 16 -1.00 0.62 6.59
C VAL A 16 0.49 0.60 6.27
N TRP A 17 1.13 1.76 6.13
CA TRP A 17 2.57 1.83 5.88
C TRP A 17 3.38 1.20 7.02
N ASP A 18 3.07 1.54 8.27
CA ASP A 18 3.76 1.02 9.47
C ASP A 18 3.67 -0.52 9.51
N ALA A 19 2.48 -1.08 9.30
CA ALA A 19 2.29 -2.53 9.26
C ALA A 19 3.04 -3.20 8.11
N VAL A 20 3.08 -2.59 6.93
CA VAL A 20 3.85 -3.12 5.79
C VAL A 20 5.35 -3.01 6.05
N GLU A 21 5.82 -1.90 6.60
CA GLU A 21 7.24 -1.69 6.94
C GLU A 21 7.70 -2.71 7.98
N GLU A 22 6.87 -3.02 8.98
CA GLU A 22 7.16 -4.05 9.98
C GLU A 22 7.17 -5.47 9.39
N LEU A 23 6.20 -5.80 8.51
CA LEU A 23 6.14 -7.09 7.84
C LEU A 23 7.33 -7.32 6.90
N THR A 24 7.65 -6.30 6.11
CA THR A 24 8.72 -6.37 5.10
C THR A 24 10.09 -6.12 5.70
N GLN A 25 10.18 -5.43 6.85
CA GLN A 25 11.43 -4.90 7.43
C GLN A 25 12.25 -4.08 6.42
N GLY A 26 11.57 -3.38 5.50
CA GLY A 26 12.21 -2.65 4.39
C GLY A 26 12.75 -3.53 3.26
N ARG A 27 12.50 -4.85 3.28
CA ARG A 27 12.89 -5.76 2.20
C ARG A 27 11.97 -5.59 1.01
N LYS A 28 12.54 -5.11 -0.10
CA LYS A 28 11.82 -4.89 -1.35
C LYS A 28 11.49 -6.17 -2.13
N ASP A 29 12.17 -7.27 -1.80
CA ASP A 29 11.91 -8.60 -2.37
C ASP A 29 10.83 -9.36 -1.59
N PHE A 30 10.34 -8.81 -0.48
CA PHE A 30 9.31 -9.46 0.33
C PHE A 30 7.93 -9.23 -0.28
N GLU A 31 7.30 -10.31 -0.68
CA GLU A 31 5.91 -10.32 -1.13
C GLU A 31 4.97 -10.44 0.07
N PHE A 32 3.95 -9.58 0.12
CA PHE A 32 2.88 -9.63 1.09
C PHE A 32 1.52 -9.53 0.41
N SER A 33 0.50 -10.08 1.06
CA SER A 33 -0.88 -9.98 0.60
C SER A 33 -1.61 -8.91 1.44
N PRO A 34 -2.68 -8.28 0.92
CA PRO A 34 -3.51 -7.38 1.72
C PRO A 34 -4.01 -8.06 3.00
N LYS A 35 -4.31 -9.36 2.93
CA LYS A 35 -4.72 -10.17 4.06
C LYS A 35 -3.66 -10.28 5.17
N ASP A 36 -2.38 -10.38 4.81
CA ASP A 36 -1.27 -10.42 5.78
C ASP A 36 -1.19 -9.09 6.54
N VAL A 37 -1.34 -7.97 5.81
CA VAL A 37 -1.36 -6.62 6.39
C VAL A 37 -2.61 -6.41 7.25
N GLU A 38 -3.78 -6.87 6.78
CA GLU A 38 -5.04 -6.81 7.54
C GLU A 38 -4.96 -7.58 8.85
N LEU A 39 -4.38 -8.79 8.83
CA LEU A 39 -4.15 -9.59 10.04
C LEU A 39 -3.21 -8.86 11.01
N HIS A 40 -2.08 -8.35 10.50
CA HIS A 40 -1.10 -7.66 11.34
C HIS A 40 -1.68 -6.38 11.98
N ILE A 41 -2.50 -5.63 11.23
CA ILE A 41 -3.21 -4.46 11.76
C ILE A 41 -4.30 -4.88 12.74
N ALA A 42 -5.06 -5.94 12.47
CA ALA A 42 -6.12 -6.42 13.36
C ALA A 42 -5.59 -6.84 14.74
N GLU A 43 -4.37 -7.37 14.81
CA GLU A 43 -3.69 -7.71 16.07
C GLU A 43 -3.36 -6.48 16.92
N LYS A 44 -3.04 -5.34 16.28
CA LYS A 44 -2.63 -4.10 16.97
C LYS A 44 -3.79 -3.13 17.21
N GLU A 45 -4.65 -3.00 16.22
CA GLU A 45 -5.79 -2.09 16.17
C GLU A 45 -7.05 -2.83 15.70
N PRO A 46 -7.72 -3.61 16.57
CA PRO A 46 -8.91 -4.40 16.18
C PRO A 46 -10.11 -3.53 15.77
N MET A 47 -10.11 -2.23 16.10
CA MET A 47 -11.11 -1.26 15.64
C MET A 47 -10.81 -0.68 14.25
N PHE A 48 -9.66 -1.00 13.66
CA PHE A 48 -9.29 -0.51 12.34
C PHE A 48 -10.18 -1.14 11.26
N LYS A 49 -10.68 -0.31 10.36
CA LYS A 49 -11.52 -0.79 9.25
C LYS A 49 -10.62 -1.44 8.18
N LEU A 50 -10.52 -2.76 8.20
CA LEU A 50 -9.66 -3.56 7.32
C LEU A 50 -9.90 -3.31 5.83
N SER A 51 -11.15 -2.98 5.43
CA SER A 51 -11.47 -2.60 4.05
C SER A 51 -10.66 -1.39 3.53
N ASN A 52 -10.14 -0.55 4.42
CA ASN A 52 -9.28 0.57 4.06
C ASN A 52 -7.86 0.10 3.68
N VAL A 53 -7.39 -1.05 4.15
CA VAL A 53 -6.06 -1.59 3.83
C VAL A 53 -5.96 -1.86 2.33
N SER A 54 -6.88 -2.67 1.79
CA SER A 54 -6.92 -2.99 0.37
C SER A 54 -7.05 -1.75 -0.50
N ALA A 55 -7.92 -0.80 -0.12
CA ALA A 55 -8.08 0.45 -0.85
C ALA A 55 -6.81 1.31 -0.85
N GLN A 56 -6.10 1.37 0.28
CA GLN A 56 -4.86 2.14 0.41
C GLN A 56 -3.70 1.49 -0.36
N LEU A 57 -3.56 0.17 -0.29
CA LEU A 57 -2.55 -0.58 -1.05
C LEU A 57 -2.72 -0.39 -2.55
N ILE A 58 -3.96 -0.44 -3.04
CA ILE A 58 -4.29 -0.18 -4.45
C ILE A 58 -3.96 1.26 -4.84
N ALA A 59 -4.31 2.23 -4.00
CA ALA A 59 -4.05 3.64 -4.26
C ALA A 59 -2.54 3.93 -4.37
N ASP A 60 -1.73 3.44 -3.44
CA ASP A 60 -0.28 3.65 -3.41
C ASP A 60 0.54 2.64 -4.23
N CYS A 61 -0.13 1.80 -5.02
CA CYS A 61 0.51 0.85 -5.92
C CYS A 61 0.71 1.43 -7.32
N VAL A 62 1.96 1.51 -7.77
CA VAL A 62 2.37 2.18 -9.03
C VAL A 62 1.74 1.54 -10.26
N ASN A 63 1.77 0.20 -10.33
CA ASN A 63 1.34 -0.58 -11.50
C ASN A 63 -0.10 -1.11 -11.39
N HIS A 64 -0.91 -0.63 -10.44
CA HIS A 64 -2.28 -1.15 -10.29
C HIS A 64 -3.25 -0.44 -11.26
N PRO A 65 -4.08 -1.16 -12.03
CA PRO A 65 -4.97 -0.56 -13.03
C PRO A 65 -5.98 0.42 -12.42
N SER A 66 -6.40 0.19 -11.17
CA SER A 66 -7.33 1.06 -10.45
C SER A 66 -6.69 2.29 -9.79
N ARG A 67 -5.36 2.50 -9.92
CA ARG A 67 -4.66 3.64 -9.31
C ARG A 67 -5.23 4.99 -9.74
N HIS A 68 -5.72 5.09 -10.98
CA HIS A 68 -6.28 6.31 -11.57
C HIS A 68 -7.49 6.88 -10.82
N HIS A 69 -8.19 6.09 -10.00
CA HIS A 69 -9.33 6.56 -9.20
C HIS A 69 -8.90 7.28 -7.91
N HIS A 70 -7.61 7.26 -7.58
CA HIS A 70 -7.08 7.84 -6.36
C HIS A 70 -6.14 9.00 -6.71
N ILE A 71 -6.48 10.22 -6.28
CA ILE A 71 -5.73 11.45 -6.57
C ILE A 71 -4.88 11.79 -5.34
N GLY A 72 -3.54 11.87 -5.50
CA GLY A 72 -2.60 12.19 -4.40
C GLY A 72 -1.82 11.00 -3.81
N ASN A 73 -1.60 9.97 -4.61
CA ASN A 73 -0.95 8.72 -4.20
C ASN A 73 0.58 8.90 -4.13
N GLN A 74 1.26 8.03 -3.37
CA GLN A 74 2.71 7.89 -3.46
C GLN A 74 3.06 6.55 -4.08
N ASP A 75 4.26 6.49 -4.64
CA ASP A 75 4.81 5.30 -5.27
C ASP A 75 5.48 4.43 -4.20
N LEU A 76 4.65 3.70 -3.43
CA LEU A 76 5.12 2.90 -2.29
C LEU A 76 5.13 1.40 -2.58
N TYR A 77 4.18 0.93 -3.39
CA TYR A 77 3.97 -0.50 -3.62
C TYR A 77 4.04 -0.86 -5.11
N TRP A 78 4.44 -2.10 -5.36
CA TRP A 78 4.41 -2.73 -6.66
C TRP A 78 3.55 -3.98 -6.60
N TRP A 79 2.66 -4.15 -7.58
CA TRP A 79 1.79 -5.32 -7.67
C TRP A 79 2.46 -6.38 -8.53
N GLU A 80 2.82 -7.51 -7.91
CA GLU A 80 3.46 -8.66 -8.56
C GLU A 80 2.42 -9.58 -9.25
N GLY A 81 1.13 -9.34 -9.03
CA GLY A 81 0.05 -10.16 -9.55
C GLY A 81 -0.52 -11.13 -8.50
N ARG A 82 -1.64 -11.79 -8.83
CA ARG A 82 -2.34 -12.75 -7.94
C ARG A 82 -2.68 -12.21 -6.55
N GLY A 83 -2.88 -10.90 -6.42
CA GLY A 83 -3.18 -10.25 -5.14
C GLY A 83 -1.97 -10.09 -4.21
N ARG A 84 -0.75 -10.25 -4.73
CA ARG A 84 0.49 -10.01 -4.00
C ARG A 84 1.10 -8.67 -4.35
N TYR A 85 1.68 -8.05 -3.33
CA TYR A 85 2.32 -6.74 -3.39
C TYR A 85 3.73 -6.87 -2.81
N ARG A 86 4.63 -6.01 -3.27
CA ARG A 86 5.93 -5.80 -2.64
C ARG A 86 6.19 -4.30 -2.53
N LEU A 87 7.24 -3.92 -1.80
CA LEU A 87 7.67 -2.53 -1.80
C LEU A 87 8.17 -2.13 -3.19
N TYR A 88 7.78 -0.93 -3.62
CA TYR A 88 8.24 -0.35 -4.88
C TYR A 88 9.75 -0.13 -4.83
N ASP A 89 10.45 -0.67 -5.82
CA ASP A 89 11.87 -0.47 -5.98
C ASP A 89 12.14 0.37 -7.22
N ARG A 90 12.39 1.67 -7.03
CA ARG A 90 12.63 2.59 -8.14
C ARG A 90 13.73 2.10 -9.09
N GLU A 91 14.76 1.39 -8.61
CA GLU A 91 15.85 0.92 -9.46
C GLU A 91 15.46 -0.30 -10.31
N LYS A 92 14.74 -1.28 -9.73
CA LYS A 92 14.27 -2.46 -10.45
C LYS A 92 13.02 -2.20 -11.30
N ASP A 93 12.15 -1.29 -10.86
CA ASP A 93 10.82 -1.09 -11.44
C ASP A 93 10.78 0.07 -12.45
N SER A 94 11.73 1.02 -12.40
CA SER A 94 11.82 2.09 -13.42
C SER A 94 12.28 1.57 -14.79
N THR A 95 12.93 0.41 -14.85
CA THR A 95 13.37 -0.24 -16.09
C THR A 95 12.28 -1.10 -16.73
N LEU A 96 11.15 -1.32 -16.04
CA LEU A 96 9.98 -2.04 -16.55
C LEU A 96 8.90 -1.11 -17.14
N ALA A 97 9.09 0.21 -17.06
CA ALA A 97 8.29 1.12 -17.87
C ALA A 97 8.64 0.88 -19.34
N PRO A 98 7.66 0.56 -20.22
CA PRO A 98 7.95 0.27 -21.62
C PRO A 98 8.54 1.52 -22.27
N GLY A 99 9.85 1.50 -22.47
CA GLY A 99 10.51 2.20 -23.54
C GLY A 99 10.63 1.23 -24.71
N ASP A 100 9.61 1.23 -25.56
CA ASP A 100 9.75 1.24 -27.04
C ASP A 100 8.41 1.66 -27.67
#